data_AF-A0A3N5Y4Q5-F1
#
_entry.id   AF-A0A3N5Y4Q5-F1
#
_cell.length_a   1.000
_cell.length_b   1.000
_cell.length_c   1.000
_cell.angle_alpha   90.00
_cell.angle_beta   90.00
_cell.angle_gamma   90.00
#
_symmetry.space_group_name_H-M   'P 1'
#
loop_
_entity.id
_entity.type
_entity.pdbx_description
1 polymer ?
#
loop_
_entity_poly.entity_id
_entity_poly.type
_entity_poly.pdbx_seq_one_letter_code
_entity_poly.pdbx_strand_id
1 'polypeptide(L)'
;MIRAAIVSRFNRGHMLFALLLMAQFQFWDGIITQVFVSNGLVKEANPLMAPLVFDGSFLPIKLLGIAVMLSLLWILHKRFPRMALTAASFISAFYIFVIAWNFMVLFQP
;
A
#
# COMPACT_ATOMS: atom_id res chain seq x y z
N MET A 1 13.34 -32.13 -12.12
CA MET A 1 12.07 -31.37 -12.17
C MET A 1 11.50 -31.00 -10.79
N ILE A 2 11.59 -31.84 -9.75
CA ILE A 2 10.98 -31.59 -8.42
C ILE A 2 11.51 -30.32 -7.71
N ARG A 3 12.82 -30.04 -7.74
CA ARG A 3 13.42 -28.83 -7.14
C ARG A 3 12.89 -27.52 -7.73
N ALA A 4 12.67 -27.46 -9.05
CA ALA A 4 12.16 -26.26 -9.72
C ALA A 4 10.71 -25.96 -9.31
N ALA A 5 9.88 -27.00 -9.15
CA ALA A 5 8.50 -26.84 -8.70
C ALA A 5 8.42 -26.35 -7.24
N ILE A 6 9.28 -26.86 -6.35
CA ILE A 6 9.35 -26.46 -4.93
C ILE A 6 9.79 -25.00 -4.80
N VAL A 7 10.86 -24.59 -5.51
CA VAL A 7 11.33 -23.19 -5.50
C VAL A 7 10.26 -22.25 -6.07
N SER A 8 9.51 -22.67 -7.10
CA SER A 8 8.42 -21.86 -7.65
C SER A 8 7.24 -21.69 -6.68
N ARG A 9 6.91 -22.72 -5.88
CA ARG A 9 5.85 -22.64 -4.86
C ARG A 9 6.29 -21.80 -3.65
N PHE A 10 7.54 -21.94 -3.21
CA PHE A 10 8.09 -21.17 -2.10
C PHE A 10 8.13 -19.66 -2.41
N ASN A 11 8.56 -19.26 -3.61
CA ASN A 11 8.53 -17.85 -4.02
C ASN A 11 7.11 -17.27 -4.09
N ARG A 12 6.11 -18.09 -4.45
CA ARG A 12 4.72 -17.64 -4.54
C ARG A 12 4.12 -17.30 -3.17
N GLY A 13 4.47 -18.04 -2.12
CA GLY A 13 4.05 -17.75 -0.74
C GLY A 13 4.56 -16.40 -0.23
N HIS A 14 5.86 -16.13 -0.38
CA HIS A 14 6.46 -14.85 0.00
C HIS A 14 5.86 -13.68 -0.76
N MET A 15 5.60 -13.86 -2.06
CA MET A 15 4.96 -12.83 -2.86
C MET A 15 3.53 -12.55 -2.39
N LEU A 16 2.72 -13.58 -2.13
CA LEU A 16 1.37 -13.40 -1.60
C LEU A 16 1.39 -12.66 -0.27
N PHE A 17 2.30 -13.04 0.63
CA PHE A 17 2.48 -12.35 1.91
C PHE A 17 2.85 -10.87 1.69
N ALA A 18 3.84 -10.58 0.84
CA ALA A 18 4.26 -9.20 0.55
C ALA A 18 3.14 -8.36 -0.07
N LEU A 19 2.36 -8.93 -0.99
CA LEU A 19 1.21 -8.26 -1.61
C LEU A 19 0.10 -7.96 -0.59
N LEU A 20 -0.25 -8.93 0.25
CA LEU A 20 -1.27 -8.75 1.29
C LEU A 20 -0.84 -7.74 2.34
N LEU A 21 0.44 -7.75 2.72
CA LEU A 21 1.01 -6.80 3.66
C LEU A 21 0.99 -5.37 3.08
N MET A 22 1.45 -5.22 1.83
CA MET A 22 1.41 -3.94 1.10
C MET A 22 -0.02 -3.40 0.99
N ALA A 23 -0.98 -4.24 0.62
CA ALA A 23 -2.38 -3.85 0.51
C ALA A 23 -2.97 -3.38 1.84
N GLN A 24 -2.66 -4.07 2.94
CA GLN A 24 -3.10 -3.66 4.27
C GLN A 24 -2.54 -2.29 4.68
N PHE A 25 -1.26 -2.03 4.46
CA PHE A 25 -0.69 -0.72 4.76
C PHE A 25 -1.31 0.40 3.92
N GLN A 26 -1.54 0.17 2.63
CA GLN A 26 -2.23 1.16 1.79
C GLN A 26 -3.66 1.41 2.22
N PHE A 27 -4.37 0.35 2.62
CA PHE A 27 -5.74 0.44 3.11
C PHE A 27 -5.82 1.24 4.41
N TRP A 28 -4.96 0.93 5.38
CA TRP A 28 -4.90 1.64 6.65
C TRP A 28 -4.51 3.10 6.48
N ASP A 29 -3.52 3.40 5.64
CA ASP A 29 -3.19 4.79 5.29
C ASP A 29 -4.38 5.52 4.66
N GLY A 30 -5.17 4.83 3.82
CA GLY A 30 -6.43 5.33 3.27
C GLY A 30 -7.43 5.74 4.34
N ILE A 31 -7.72 4.83 5.26
CA ILE A 31 -8.66 5.06 6.36
C ILE A 31 -8.16 6.18 7.26
N ILE A 32 -6.91 6.13 7.70
CA ILE A 32 -6.32 7.10 8.62
C ILE A 32 -6.39 8.50 8.01
N THR A 33 -5.92 8.64 6.77
CA THR A 33 -5.94 9.94 6.06
C THR A 33 -7.37 10.44 5.87
N GLN A 34 -8.30 9.58 5.43
CA GLN A 34 -9.70 9.96 5.25
C GLN A 34 -10.30 10.48 6.56
N VAL A 35 -10.15 9.74 7.66
CA VAL A 35 -10.75 10.08 8.96
C VAL A 35 -10.08 11.31 9.58
N PHE A 36 -8.76 11.45 9.52
CA PHE A 36 -8.07 12.53 10.20
C PHE A 36 -8.24 13.87 9.47
N VAL A 37 -8.18 13.87 8.14
CA VAL A 37 -8.35 15.09 7.35
C VAL A 37 -9.82 15.50 7.31
N SER A 38 -10.77 14.57 7.16
CA SER A 38 -12.20 14.92 7.11
C SER A 38 -12.70 15.50 8.43
N ASN A 39 -12.14 15.06 9.57
CA ASN A 39 -12.46 15.59 10.89
C ASN A 39 -11.64 16.83 11.27
N GLY A 40 -10.78 17.34 10.37
CA GLY A 40 -9.94 18.52 10.62
C GLY A 40 -8.84 18.32 11.65
N LEU A 41 -8.54 17.07 12.03
CA LEU A 41 -7.50 16.72 13.02
C LEU A 41 -6.09 16.88 12.44
N VAL A 42 -5.95 16.68 11.13
CA VAL A 42 -4.67 16.79 10.42
C VAL A 42 -4.90 17.59 9.13
N LYS A 43 -3.96 18.49 8.83
CA LYS A 43 -3.99 19.28 7.60
C LYS A 43 -3.24 18.53 6.51
N GLU A 44 -3.91 18.28 5.40
CA GLU A 44 -3.30 17.52 4.32
C GLU A 44 -2.21 18.34 3.62
N ALA A 45 -0.96 17.85 3.71
CA ALA A 45 0.20 18.54 3.14
C ALA A 45 0.20 18.51 1.61
N ASN A 46 -0.51 17.56 1.01
CA ASN A 46 -0.62 17.42 -0.44
C ASN A 46 -1.89 18.12 -0.97
N PRO A 47 -1.76 19.27 -1.65
CA PRO A 47 -2.91 20.03 -2.15
C PRO A 47 -3.72 19.29 -3.22
N LEU A 48 -3.15 18.28 -3.89
CA LEU A 48 -3.87 17.43 -4.84
C LEU A 48 -4.76 16.39 -4.15
N MET A 49 -4.38 15.96 -2.94
CA MET A 49 -5.12 14.95 -2.19
C MET A 49 -6.24 15.56 -1.35
N ALA A 50 -6.05 16.80 -0.86
CA ALA A 50 -7.04 17.52 -0.05
C ALA A 50 -8.47 17.46 -0.63
N PRO A 51 -8.75 17.88 -1.90
CA PRO A 51 -10.11 17.85 -2.44
C PRO A 51 -10.68 16.43 -2.54
N LEU A 52 -9.85 15.44 -2.89
CA LEU A 52 -10.28 14.04 -3.00
C LEU A 52 -10.74 13.48 -1.64
N VAL A 53 -10.10 13.91 -0.55
CA VAL A 53 -10.46 13.49 0.80
C VAL A 53 -11.78 14.14 1.24
N PHE A 54 -11.97 15.44 0.98
CA PHE A 54 -13.22 16.14 1.33
C PHE A 54 -14.42 15.67 0.50
N ASP A 55 -14.21 15.33 -0.77
CA ASP A 55 -15.26 14.82 -1.67
C ASP A 55 -15.56 13.32 -1.44
N GLY A 56 -14.86 12.66 -0.52
CA GLY A 56 -15.03 11.22 -0.20
C GLY A 56 -14.58 10.26 -1.30
N SER A 57 -14.02 10.76 -2.39
CA SER A 57 -13.53 9.98 -3.54
C SER A 57 -12.16 9.35 -3.31
N PHE A 58 -11.41 9.82 -2.30
CA PHE A 58 -10.08 9.35 -1.97
C PHE A 58 -10.02 7.84 -1.69
N LEU A 59 -10.88 7.32 -0.80
CA LEU A 59 -10.85 5.91 -0.41
C LEU A 59 -11.19 4.97 -1.60
N PRO A 60 -12.26 5.21 -2.40
CA PRO A 60 -12.52 4.43 -3.61
C PRO A 60 -11.37 4.44 -4.63
N ILE A 61 -10.77 5.60 -4.90
CA ILE A 61 -9.63 5.72 -5.83
C ILE A 61 -8.45 4.92 -5.31
N LYS A 62 -8.20 4.95 -4.00
CA LYS A 62 -7.11 4.20 -3.36
C LYS A 62 -7.34 2.70 -3.43
N LEU A 63 -8.57 2.23 -3.20
CA LEU A 63 -8.94 0.81 -3.36
C LEU A 63 -8.73 0.32 -4.79
N LEU A 64 -9.10 1.12 -5.78
CA LEU A 64 -8.81 0.82 -7.20
C LEU A 64 -7.30 0.77 -7.44
N GLY A 65 -6.54 1.73 -6.91
CA GLY A 65 -5.08 1.74 -6.98
C GLY A 65 -4.44 0.49 -6.38
N ILE A 66 -4.91 0.04 -5.20
CA ILE A 66 -4.47 -1.21 -4.56
C ILE A 66 -4.73 -2.39 -5.50
N ALA A 67 -5.94 -2.53 -6.03
CA ALA A 67 -6.30 -3.64 -6.91
C ALA A 67 -5.45 -3.68 -8.20
N VAL A 68 -5.20 -2.51 -8.80
CA VAL A 68 -4.32 -2.38 -9.97
C VAL A 68 -2.89 -2.76 -9.62
N MET A 69 -2.34 -2.24 -8.52
CA MET A 69 -0.98 -2.53 -8.09
C MET A 69 -0.78 -4.02 -7.77
N LEU A 70 -1.72 -4.63 -7.06
CA LEU A 70 -1.74 -6.08 -6.79
C LEU A 70 -1.69 -6.89 -8.10
N SER A 71 -2.52 -6.52 -9.07
CA SER A 71 -2.59 -7.18 -10.37
C SER A 71 -1.28 -7.05 -11.15
N LEU A 72 -0.72 -5.84 -11.21
CA LEU A 72 0.53 -5.56 -11.92
C LEU A 72 1.71 -6.30 -11.30
N LEU A 73 1.86 -6.25 -9.98
CA LEU A 73 2.93 -6.96 -9.28
C LEU A 73 2.78 -8.47 -9.38
N TRP A 74 1.55 -9.00 -9.39
CA TRP A 74 1.31 -10.42 -9.61
C TRP A 74 1.74 -10.87 -11.02
N ILE A 75 1.41 -10.08 -12.05
CA ILE A 75 1.85 -10.33 -13.43
C ILE A 75 3.37 -10.24 -13.53
N LEU A 76 3.97 -9.19 -12.93
CA LEU A 76 5.42 -9.00 -12.92
C LEU A 76 6.13 -10.16 -12.22
N HIS A 77 5.59 -10.65 -11.11
CA HIS A 77 6.16 -11.76 -10.34
C HIS A 77 6.26 -13.05 -11.15
N LYS A 78 5.33 -13.29 -12.10
CA LYS A 78 5.40 -14.47 -12.98
C LYS A 78 6.64 -14.46 -13.90
N ARG A 79 7.11 -13.27 -14.32
CA ARG A 79 8.30 -13.11 -15.18
C ARG A 79 9.57 -12.82 -14.38
N PHE A 80 9.45 -12.00 -13.33
CA PHE A 80 10.56 -11.47 -12.54
C PHE A 80 10.24 -11.45 -11.05
N PRO A 81 10.31 -12.62 -10.36
CA PRO A 81 9.82 -12.75 -8.99
C PRO A 81 10.58 -11.88 -7.98
N ARG A 82 11.91 -11.75 -8.14
CA ARG A 82 12.73 -10.94 -7.24
C ARG A 82 12.40 -9.45 -7.35
N MET A 83 12.23 -8.94 -8.57
CA MET A 83 11.89 -7.53 -8.78
C MET A 83 10.52 -7.18 -8.22
N ALA A 84 9.53 -8.05 -8.41
CA ALA A 84 8.19 -7.84 -7.86
C ALA A 84 8.19 -7.83 -6.32
N LEU A 85 8.98 -8.72 -5.69
CA LEU A 85 9.13 -8.75 -4.24
C LEU A 85 9.80 -7.47 -3.72
N THR A 86 10.91 -7.06 -4.33
CA THR A 86 11.61 -5.83 -3.96
C THR A 86 10.71 -4.60 -4.08
N ALA A 87 9.96 -4.48 -5.19
CA ALA A 87 9.00 -3.40 -5.37
C ALA A 87 7.91 -3.40 -4.29
N ALA A 88 7.30 -4.55 -4.00
CA ALA A 88 6.28 -4.68 -2.94
C ALA A 88 6.85 -4.30 -1.56
N SER A 89 8.09 -4.68 -1.26
CA SER A 89 8.77 -4.31 -0.01
C SER A 89 9.03 -2.81 0.10
N PHE A 90 9.53 -2.17 -0.96
CA PHE A 90 9.74 -0.72 -0.98
C PHE A 90 8.44 0.05 -0.80
N ILE A 91 7.38 -0.35 -1.50
CA ILE A 91 6.05 0.26 -1.36
C ILE A 91 5.55 0.07 0.07
N SER A 92 5.67 -1.12 0.65
CA SER A 92 5.26 -1.38 2.03
C SER A 92 6.00 -0.48 3.03
N ALA A 93 7.32 -0.36 2.90
CA ALA A 93 8.15 0.49 3.75
C ALA A 93 7.75 1.97 3.64
N PHE A 94 7.46 2.43 2.43
CA PHE A 94 6.95 3.78 2.20
C PHE A 94 5.62 4.02 2.93
N TYR A 95 4.66 3.11 2.85
CA TYR A 95 3.38 3.28 3.55
C TYR A 95 3.50 3.16 5.07
N ILE A 96 4.42 2.34 5.59
CA ILE A 96 4.73 2.34 7.02
C ILE A 96 5.22 3.73 7.46
N PHE A 97 6.12 4.34 6.68
CA PHE A 97 6.62 5.69 6.95
C PHE A 97 5.50 6.73 6.94
N VAL A 98 4.59 6.68 5.94
CA VAL A 98 3.44 7.60 5.86
C VAL A 98 2.51 7.45 7.07
N ILE A 99 2.19 6.21 7.45
CA ILE A 99 1.35 5.95 8.63
C ILE A 99 2.03 6.51 9.90
N ALA A 100 3.32 6.23 10.08
CA ALA A 100 4.09 6.74 11.22
C ALA A 100 4.12 8.27 11.25
N TRP A 101 4.31 8.91 10.10
CA TRP A 101 4.25 10.36 9.95
C TRP A 101 2.88 10.92 10.36
N ASN A 102 1.78 10.32 9.88
CA ASN A 102 0.42 10.73 10.23
C ASN A 102 0.17 10.64 11.74
N PHE A 103 0.66 9.58 12.40
CA PHE A 103 0.59 9.48 13.85
C PHE A 103 1.43 10.54 14.56
N MET A 104 2.65 10.83 14.10
CA MET A 104 3.49 11.87 14.70
C MET A 104 2.81 13.24 14.63
N VAL A 105 2.23 13.60 13.48
CA VAL A 105 1.51 14.87 13.32
C VAL A 105 0.28 14.93 14.23
N LEU A 106 -0.46 13.83 14.38
CA LEU A 106 -1.62 13.76 15.28
C LEU A 106 -1.26 14.03 16.75
N PHE A 107 -0.07 13.57 17.19
CA PHE A 107 0.40 13.72 18.57
C PHE A 107 1.31 14.94 18.79
N GLN A 108 1.43 15.86 17.82
CA GLN A 108 2.09 17.13 18.07
C GLN A 108 1.20 18.01 18.98
N PRO A 109 1.75 18.54 20.08
CA PRO A 109 1.02 19.39 21.03
C PRO A 109 0.66 20.76 20.45
#